data_AF-A0A357WWK1-F1
#
_entry.id   AF-A0A357WWK1-F1
#
_cell.length_a   1.000
_cell.length_b   1.000
_cell.length_c   1.000
_cell.angle_alpha   90.00
_cell.angle_beta   90.00
_cell.angle_gamma   90.00
#
_symmetry.space_group_name_H-M   'P 1'
#
loop_
_entity.id
_entity.type
_entity.pdbx_description
1 polymer ?
#
loop_
_entity_poly.entity_id
_entity_poly.type
_entity_poly.pdbx_seq_one_letter_code
_entity_poly.pdbx_strand_id
1 'polypeptide(L)'
;KAFGPRANAAIIEGSKVFSKHLMKKYNIPTADYEVFENPSDALTYIRNRGRYPAVVKADGLALGKGVILCDNYKDAKTAVKSIMEDRVFGSSGRRVVVEEF
;
A
#
# COMPACT_ATOMS: atom_id res chain seq x y z
N LYS A 1 5.27 -31.05 12.19
CA LYS A 1 4.50 -30.59 11.01
C LYS A 1 3.66 -29.39 11.42
N ALA A 2 3.55 -28.36 10.57
CA ALA A 2 2.72 -27.18 10.82
C ALA A 2 1.55 -27.16 9.85
N PHE A 3 0.42 -26.57 10.25
CA PHE A 3 -0.75 -26.34 9.40
C PHE A 3 -0.75 -24.87 8.96
N GLY A 4 -0.59 -24.62 7.67
CA GLY A 4 -0.52 -23.28 7.10
C GLY A 4 -0.10 -23.30 5.63
N PRO A 5 -0.22 -22.16 4.94
CA PRO A 5 0.18 -22.05 3.54
C PRO A 5 1.69 -22.29 3.38
N ARG A 6 2.07 -22.80 2.21
CA ARG A 6 3.48 -22.75 1.76
C ARG A 6 3.91 -21.30 1.59
N ALA A 7 5.21 -21.02 1.66
CA ALA A 7 5.74 -19.66 1.55
C ALA A 7 5.27 -18.93 0.27
N ASN A 8 5.20 -19.64 -0.86
CA ASN A 8 4.72 -19.07 -2.13
C ASN A 8 3.20 -18.82 -2.17
N ALA A 9 2.41 -19.44 -1.29
CA ALA A 9 0.99 -19.14 -1.13
C ALA A 9 0.77 -18.01 -0.12
N ALA A 10 1.59 -17.94 0.93
CA ALA A 10 1.54 -16.89 1.96
C ALA A 10 1.83 -15.48 1.42
N ILE A 11 2.41 -15.36 0.22
CA ILE A 11 2.66 -14.07 -0.44
C ILE A 11 1.37 -13.25 -0.67
N ILE A 12 0.20 -13.90 -0.73
CA ILE A 12 -1.09 -13.20 -0.82
C ILE A 12 -1.36 -12.28 0.38
N GLU A 13 -0.76 -12.55 1.54
CA GLU A 13 -0.77 -11.66 2.70
C GLU A 13 0.54 -10.85 2.78
N GLY A 14 1.67 -11.50 2.46
CA GLY A 14 2.99 -10.90 2.54
C GLY A 14 3.27 -9.77 1.54
N SER A 15 2.49 -9.60 0.48
CA SER A 15 2.60 -8.47 -0.44
C SER A 15 1.23 -8.00 -0.90
N LYS A 16 0.87 -6.77 -0.51
CA LYS A 16 -0.39 -6.14 -0.92
C LYS A 16 -0.44 -5.90 -2.42
N VAL A 17 0.72 -5.60 -3.02
CA VAL A 17 0.87 -5.47 -4.48
C VAL A 17 0.52 -6.79 -5.16
N PHE A 18 1.04 -7.92 -4.68
CA PHE A 18 0.70 -9.23 -5.22
C PHE A 18 -0.80 -9.51 -5.09
N SER A 19 -1.40 -9.29 -3.92
CA SER A 19 -2.84 -9.54 -3.70
C SER A 19 -3.69 -8.69 -4.64
N LYS A 20 -3.35 -7.42 -4.82
CA LYS A 20 -4.08 -6.49 -5.67
C LYS A 20 -3.96 -6.84 -7.15
N HIS A 21 -2.78 -7.25 -7.62
CA HIS A 21 -2.61 -7.80 -8.97
C HIS A 21 -3.41 -9.09 -9.18
N LEU A 22 -3.42 -10.00 -8.20
CA LEU A 22 -4.19 -11.24 -8.24
C LEU A 22 -5.69 -10.95 -8.35
N MET A 23 -6.20 -10.05 -7.50
CA MET A 23 -7.61 -9.66 -7.51
C MET A 23 -8.02 -9.03 -8.86
N LYS A 24 -7.19 -8.13 -9.41
CA LYS A 24 -7.42 -7.52 -10.73
C LYS A 24 -7.40 -8.55 -11.85
N LYS A 25 -6.43 -9.49 -11.84
CA LYS A 25 -6.28 -10.53 -12.87
C LYS A 25 -7.47 -11.47 -12.95
N TYR A 26 -8.10 -11.77 -11.82
CA TYR A 26 -9.20 -12.74 -11.71
C TYR A 26 -10.56 -12.09 -11.43
N ASN A 27 -10.68 -10.78 -11.66
CA ASN A 27 -11.92 -10.02 -11.49
C ASN A 27 -12.56 -10.18 -10.09
N ILE A 28 -11.73 -10.28 -9.05
CA ILE A 28 -12.19 -10.28 -7.65
C ILE A 28 -12.40 -8.81 -7.24
N PRO A 29 -13.60 -8.42 -6.78
CA PRO A 29 -13.88 -7.04 -6.38
C PRO A 29 -12.90 -6.52 -5.33
N THR A 30 -12.33 -5.34 -5.56
CA THR A 30 -11.42 -4.67 -4.64
C THR A 30 -11.46 -3.16 -4.88
N ALA A 31 -11.04 -2.37 -3.89
CA ALA A 31 -10.89 -0.93 -4.07
C ALA A 31 -9.88 -0.63 -5.18
N ASP A 32 -10.21 0.36 -6.02
CA ASP A 32 -9.30 0.92 -7.01
C ASP A 32 -8.02 1.37 -6.32
N TYR A 33 -6.90 1.05 -6.97
CA TYR A 33 -5.59 1.24 -6.39
C TYR A 33 -4.57 1.57 -7.47
N GLU A 34 -3.48 2.20 -7.03
CA GLU A 34 -2.28 2.32 -7.82
C GLU A 34 -1.05 2.05 -6.94
N VAL A 35 0.03 1.55 -7.54
CA VAL A 35 1.27 1.16 -6.84
C VAL A 35 2.40 2.09 -7.22
N PHE A 36 3.14 2.56 -6.22
CA PHE A 36 4.24 3.49 -6.43
C PHE A 36 5.54 3.01 -5.78
N GLU A 37 6.63 3.12 -6.53
CA GLU A 37 8.01 2.93 -6.05
C GLU A 37 8.72 4.27 -5.79
N ASN A 38 8.17 5.38 -6.31
CA ASN A 38 8.69 6.72 -6.12
C ASN A 38 7.71 7.57 -5.26
N PRO A 39 8.20 8.20 -4.17
CA PRO A 39 7.39 9.11 -3.35
C PRO A 39 6.75 10.25 -4.13
N SER A 40 7.44 10.84 -5.12
CA SER A 40 6.91 11.97 -5.89
C SER A 40 5.70 11.57 -6.72
N ASP A 41 5.71 10.36 -7.26
CA ASP A 41 4.65 9.85 -8.13
C ASP A 41 3.40 9.54 -7.32
N ALA A 42 3.57 8.94 -6.13
CA ALA A 42 2.49 8.72 -5.17
C ALA A 42 1.82 10.04 -4.77
N LEU A 43 2.61 11.07 -4.45
CA LEU A 43 2.09 12.38 -4.05
C LEU A 43 1.39 13.11 -5.19
N THR A 44 1.96 13.05 -6.39
CA THR A 44 1.33 13.60 -7.61
C THR A 44 -0.02 12.94 -7.85
N TYR A 45 -0.09 11.61 -7.74
CA TYR A 45 -1.32 10.86 -7.90
C TYR A 45 -2.39 11.23 -6.86
N ILE A 46 -2.03 11.28 -5.57
CA ILE A 46 -2.95 11.67 -4.50
C ILE A 46 -3.47 13.09 -4.71
N ARG A 47 -2.58 14.03 -5.07
CA ARG A 47 -2.95 15.42 -5.37
C ARG A 47 -3.93 15.51 -6.54
N ASN A 48 -3.63 14.82 -7.64
CA ASN A 48 -4.45 14.85 -8.85
C ASN A 48 -5.82 14.20 -8.66
N ARG A 49 -5.88 13.13 -7.84
CA ARG A 49 -7.16 12.52 -7.45
C ARG A 49 -8.05 13.49 -6.68
N GLY A 50 -7.47 14.30 -5.78
CA GLY A 50 -8.19 15.35 -5.06
C GLY A 50 -9.34 14.84 -4.16
N ARG A 51 -9.40 13.53 -3.88
CA ARG A 51 -10.43 12.88 -3.05
C ARG A 51 -9.82 12.38 -1.76
N TYR A 52 -10.54 12.60 -0.66
CA TYR A 52 -10.14 12.23 0.69
C TYR A 52 -11.32 11.58 1.44
N PRO A 53 -11.04 10.67 2.40
CA PRO A 53 -9.72 10.26 2.85
C PRO A 53 -9.00 9.38 1.81
N ALA A 54 -7.68 9.54 1.69
CA ALA A 54 -6.83 8.67 0.88
C ALA A 54 -6.21 7.59 1.76
N VAL A 55 -6.13 6.34 1.28
CA VAL A 55 -5.52 5.25 2.05
C VAL A 55 -4.13 4.95 1.51
N VAL A 56 -3.09 5.26 2.29
CA VAL A 56 -1.69 4.97 1.95
C VAL A 56 -1.24 3.72 2.69
N LYS A 57 -0.83 2.69 1.96
CA LYS A 57 -0.44 1.40 2.54
C LYS A 57 0.99 1.02 2.15
N ALA A 58 1.84 0.70 3.10
CA ALA A 58 3.13 0.05 2.85
C ALA A 58 2.89 -1.36 2.28
N ASP A 59 3.62 -1.72 1.22
CA ASP A 59 3.68 -3.12 0.76
C ASP A 59 4.42 -3.97 1.80
N GLY A 60 4.16 -5.28 1.86
CA GLY A 60 4.72 -6.09 2.94
C GLY A 60 3.85 -6.13 4.21
N LEU A 61 4.38 -6.79 5.24
CA LEU A 61 3.66 -7.04 6.50
C LEU A 61 3.52 -5.77 7.34
N ALA A 62 4.56 -4.92 7.39
CA ALA A 62 4.60 -3.69 8.18
C ALA A 62 4.06 -3.83 9.63
N LEU A 63 4.14 -5.04 10.20
CA LEU A 63 3.59 -5.43 11.51
C LEU A 63 2.14 -4.97 11.75
N GLY A 64 1.32 -4.94 10.69
CA GLY A 64 -0.08 -4.49 10.77
C GLY A 64 -0.27 -2.99 10.95
N LYS A 65 0.80 -2.19 10.96
CA LYS A 65 0.78 -0.72 11.15
C LYS A 65 0.98 0.07 9.86
N GLY A 66 1.25 -0.61 8.75
CA GLY A 66 1.54 0.02 7.47
C GLY A 66 0.32 0.50 6.70
N VAL A 67 -0.79 0.86 7.35
CA VAL A 67 -1.99 1.41 6.71
C VAL A 67 -2.29 2.74 7.38
N ILE A 68 -2.30 3.83 6.60
CA ILE A 68 -2.50 5.19 7.09
C ILE A 68 -3.66 5.82 6.30
N LEU A 69 -4.71 6.22 7.02
CA LEU A 69 -5.80 7.04 6.51
C LEU A 69 -5.36 8.50 6.53
N CYS A 70 -5.53 9.18 5.40
CA CYS A 70 -5.09 10.56 5.21
C CYS A 70 -6.29 11.44 4.88
N ASP A 71 -6.70 12.32 5.79
CA ASP A 71 -7.89 13.15 5.62
C ASP A 71 -7.67 14.33 4.67
N ASN A 72 -6.41 14.65 4.38
CA ASN A 72 -6.03 15.71 3.47
C ASN A 72 -4.64 15.46 2.85
N TYR A 73 -4.24 16.34 1.92
CA TYR A 73 -2.96 16.21 1.20
C TYR A 73 -1.73 16.27 2.13
N LYS A 74 -1.80 17.03 3.22
CA LYS A 74 -0.68 17.19 4.16
C LYS A 74 -0.46 15.89 4.94
N ASP A 75 -1.54 15.21 5.33
CA ASP A 75 -1.48 13.90 5.98
C ASP A 75 -0.89 12.86 5.02
N ALA A 76 -1.35 12.85 3.77
CA ALA A 76 -0.81 11.99 2.72
C ALA A 76 0.69 12.22 2.47
N LYS A 77 1.13 13.49 2.44
CA LYS A 77 2.54 13.85 2.33
C LYS A 77 3.36 13.30 3.50
N THR A 78 2.83 13.40 4.71
CA THR A 78 3.47 12.90 5.92
C THR A 78 3.54 11.37 5.91
N ALA A 79 2.46 10.70 5.52
CA ALA A 79 2.38 9.25 5.41
C ALA A 79 3.38 8.69 4.39
N VAL A 80 3.41 9.24 3.17
CA VAL A 80 4.33 8.81 2.11
C VAL A 80 5.79 9.01 2.53
N LYS A 81 6.13 10.17 3.09
CA LYS A 81 7.47 10.43 3.64
C LYS A 81 7.85 9.41 4.72
N SER A 82 6.97 9.20 5.70
CA SER A 82 7.22 8.27 6.80
C SER A 82 7.47 6.84 6.29
N ILE A 83 6.65 6.38 5.34
CA ILE A 83 6.74 5.01 4.81
C ILE A 83 7.96 4.85 3.90
N MET A 84 8.15 5.74 2.92
CA MET A 84 9.08 5.52 1.80
C MET A 84 10.46 6.15 2.00
N GLU A 85 10.53 7.30 2.66
CA GLU A 85 11.78 8.05 2.88
C GLU A 85 12.37 7.72 4.25
N ASP A 86 11.59 7.90 5.31
CA ASP A 86 12.03 7.62 6.70
C ASP A 86 12.07 6.10 6.98
N ARG A 87 11.49 5.28 6.09
CA ARG A 87 11.50 3.80 6.12
C ARG A 87 11.13 3.22 7.47
N VAL A 88 10.10 3.76 8.13
CA VAL A 88 9.65 3.30 9.45
C VAL A 88 9.22 1.84 9.48
N PHE A 89 8.94 1.24 8.30
CA PHE A 89 8.61 -0.18 8.13
C PHE A 89 9.71 -0.98 7.41
N GLY A 90 10.95 -0.46 7.35
CA GLY A 90 12.08 -1.11 6.72
C GLY A 90 11.85 -1.40 5.23
N SER A 91 12.06 -2.65 4.81
CA SER A 91 11.88 -3.07 3.41
C SER A 91 10.42 -2.98 2.92
N SER A 92 9.45 -3.01 3.83
CA SER A 92 8.03 -2.83 3.52
C SER A 92 7.75 -1.41 2.96
N GLY A 93 8.60 -0.43 3.29
CA GLY A 93 8.46 0.95 2.81
C GLY A 93 8.90 1.20 1.37
N ARG A 94 9.47 0.21 0.65
CA ARG A 94 9.97 0.43 -0.72
C ARG A 94 8.86 0.74 -1.73
N ARG A 95 7.65 0.25 -1.47
CA ARG A 95 6.47 0.43 -2.30
C ARG A 95 5.29 0.82 -1.46
N VAL A 96 4.44 1.67 -2.01
CA VAL A 96 3.14 1.97 -1.43
C VAL A 96 2.03 1.63 -2.39
N VAL A 97 0.91 1.20 -1.83
CA VAL A 97 -0.38 1.09 -2.52
C VAL A 97 -1.21 2.28 -2.04
N VAL A 98 -1.72 3.07 -2.98
CA VAL A 98 -2.69 4.14 -2.69
C VAL A 98 -4.05 3.67 -3.15
N GLU A 99 -5.02 3.62 -2.23
CA GLU A 99 -6.40 3.18 -2.52
C GLU A 99 -7.41 4.32 -2.30
N GLU A 100 -8.52 4.23 -3.02
CA GLU A 100 -9.72 5.01 -2.75
C GLU A 100 -10.41 4.51 -1.47
N PHE A 101 -10.95 5.44 -0.67
CA PHE A 101 -11.79 5.14 0.49
C PHE A 101 -13.27 5.31 0.13
#